data_AF-A0AAF0ZSD1-F1
#
_entry.id   AF-A0AAF0ZSD1-F1
#
_cell.length_a   1.000
_cell.length_b   1.000
_cell.length_c   1.000
_cell.angle_alpha   90.00
_cell.angle_beta   90.00
_cell.angle_gamma   90.00
#
_symmetry.space_group_name_H-M   'P 1'
#
loop_
_entity.id
_entity.type
_entity.pdbx_description
1 polymer ?
#
loop_
_entity_poly.entity_id
_entity_poly.type
_entity_poly.pdbx_seq_one_letter_code
_entity_poly.pdbx_strand_id
1 'polypeptide(L)'
;MAKKFGIFFTLFCILSTSCLGDWNILSQHKTNSGLKISLKNYCESWRMNVELHNIRDYVVVPQECVAYIGKYMTSTQYKVDSERTINECILYLSTNCILENDGKDAWIFDIDDTLLSSVPYYKKNGFGGNKLNVTSLEDWMSQGKGTAVEHSLKLFNHLKGLGVKIFLVSSRREHLRSATVDNLVKVDFYGWNSLILRDQEDECKNAQTFKAEIRSKLISQGYRIVGIIGDQWSSIEGLPSAKRSFKLPNPMYYVA
;
A
#
# COMPACT_ATOMS: atom_id res chain seq x y z
N MET A 1 -6.05 -49.80 62.81
CA MET A 1 -5.07 -50.52 61.98
C MET A 1 -5.78 -50.88 60.68
N ALA A 2 -5.23 -50.49 59.51
CA ALA A 2 -5.77 -50.66 58.14
C ALA A 2 -7.06 -49.85 57.80
N LYS A 3 -7.26 -49.24 56.63
CA LYS A 3 -6.49 -49.02 55.39
C LYS A 3 -7.09 -47.77 54.70
N LYS A 4 -6.25 -46.85 54.21
CA LYS A 4 -6.64 -45.74 53.32
C LYS A 4 -7.01 -46.31 51.95
N PHE A 5 -8.16 -45.94 51.40
CA PHE A 5 -8.47 -46.10 49.97
C PHE A 5 -8.40 -44.72 49.31
N GLY A 6 -7.33 -44.48 48.56
CA GLY A 6 -7.19 -43.31 47.71
C GLY A 6 -7.88 -43.57 46.37
N ILE A 7 -8.82 -42.71 45.99
CA ILE A 7 -9.41 -42.71 44.65
C ILE A 7 -8.56 -41.76 43.80
N PHE A 8 -7.78 -42.32 42.88
CA PHE A 8 -7.08 -41.56 41.84
C PHE A 8 -8.10 -41.20 40.75
N PHE A 9 -8.43 -39.91 40.62
CA PHE A 9 -9.12 -39.38 39.44
C PHE A 9 -8.06 -39.06 38.38
N THR A 10 -7.85 -39.97 37.43
CA THR A 10 -7.06 -39.67 36.23
C THR A 10 -7.90 -38.80 35.30
N LEU A 11 -7.63 -37.49 35.28
CA LEU A 11 -8.20 -36.56 34.32
C LEU A 11 -7.57 -36.85 32.95
N PHE A 12 -8.30 -37.55 32.09
CA PHE A 12 -7.91 -37.74 30.69
C PHE A 12 -8.13 -36.41 29.95
N CYS A 13 -7.10 -35.57 29.90
CA CYS A 13 -7.08 -34.42 29.00
C CYS A 13 -7.01 -34.94 27.56
N ILE A 14 -8.17 -35.07 26.92
CA ILE A 14 -8.26 -35.21 25.47
C ILE A 14 -7.80 -33.86 24.90
N LEU A 15 -6.51 -33.77 24.58
CA LEU A 15 -5.98 -32.74 23.70
C LEU A 15 -6.59 -33.00 22.32
N SER A 16 -7.76 -32.41 22.06
CA SER A 16 -8.24 -32.24 20.70
C SER A 16 -7.27 -31.28 20.03
N THR A 17 -6.24 -31.81 19.37
CA THR A 17 -5.56 -31.11 18.30
C THR A 17 -6.59 -30.88 17.21
N SER A 18 -7.33 -29.77 17.30
CA SER A 18 -8.03 -29.22 16.16
C SER A 18 -6.94 -28.82 15.16
N CYS A 19 -6.60 -29.77 14.28
CA CYS A 19 -5.98 -29.44 13.01
C CYS A 19 -6.85 -28.33 12.43
N LEU A 20 -6.28 -27.14 12.24
CA LEU A 20 -6.88 -26.09 11.43
C LEU A 20 -7.07 -26.72 10.05
N GLY A 21 -8.24 -27.33 9.83
CA GLY A 21 -8.62 -27.85 8.54
C GLY A 21 -8.58 -26.68 7.57
N ASP A 22 -7.93 -26.88 6.43
CA ASP A 22 -7.88 -25.91 5.34
C ASP A 22 -9.28 -25.33 5.12
N TRP A 23 -9.49 -24.10 5.59
CA TRP A 23 -10.71 -23.35 5.40
C TRP A 23 -10.75 -22.96 3.91
N ASN A 24 -11.23 -23.88 3.08
CA ASN A 24 -11.41 -23.62 1.67
C ASN A 24 -12.77 -22.97 1.49
N ILE A 25 -12.78 -21.64 1.27
CA ILE A 25 -14.01 -20.86 1.04
C ILE A 25 -14.83 -21.40 -0.15
N LEU A 26 -14.19 -22.16 -1.05
CA LEU A 26 -14.84 -22.82 -2.17
C LEU A 26 -15.66 -24.06 -1.78
N SER A 27 -15.49 -24.59 -0.56
CA SER A 27 -16.32 -25.72 -0.07
C SER A 27 -17.74 -25.31 0.30
N GLN A 28 -18.01 -24.00 0.47
CA GLN A 28 -19.34 -23.48 0.79
C GLN A 28 -20.04 -22.93 -0.46
N HIS A 29 -20.75 -23.81 -1.18
CA HIS A 29 -21.51 -23.42 -2.37
C HIS A 29 -22.75 -22.55 -2.08
N LYS A 30 -23.14 -22.40 -0.80
CA LYS A 30 -24.21 -21.51 -0.33
C LYS A 30 -23.85 -20.90 1.01
N THR A 31 -23.76 -19.58 1.06
CA THR A 31 -23.80 -18.86 2.33
C THR A 31 -25.21 -18.91 2.92
N ASN A 32 -25.34 -18.63 4.22
CA ASN A 32 -26.64 -18.49 4.88
C ASN A 32 -27.55 -17.43 4.22
N SER A 33 -27.00 -16.55 3.38
CA SER A 33 -27.72 -15.54 2.60
C SER A 33 -28.23 -16.04 1.22
N GLY A 34 -27.95 -17.28 0.83
CA GLY A 34 -28.34 -17.83 -0.47
C GLY A 34 -27.53 -17.31 -1.66
N LEU A 35 -26.47 -16.52 -1.42
CA LEU A 35 -25.57 -16.02 -2.46
C LEU A 35 -24.69 -17.15 -3.00
N LYS A 36 -24.59 -17.23 -4.33
CA LYS A 36 -23.66 -18.15 -5.00
C LYS A 36 -22.28 -17.52 -5.05
N ILE A 37 -21.38 -18.00 -4.20
CA ILE A 37 -19.98 -17.61 -4.22
C ILE A 37 -19.24 -18.44 -5.28
N SER A 38 -18.46 -17.75 -6.11
CA SER A 38 -17.52 -18.31 -7.07
C SER A 38 -16.13 -17.79 -6.71
N LEU A 39 -15.07 -18.50 -7.13
CA LEU A 39 -13.71 -18.01 -6.89
C LEU A 39 -13.50 -16.60 -7.44
N LYS A 40 -14.08 -16.30 -8.61
CA LYS A 40 -14.04 -14.97 -9.21
C LYS A 40 -14.61 -13.93 -8.24
N ASN A 41 -15.92 -13.96 -7.95
CA ASN A 41 -16.57 -12.92 -7.15
C ASN A 41 -16.04 -12.86 -5.70
N TYR A 42 -15.53 -13.96 -5.17
CA TYR A 42 -14.81 -13.96 -3.91
C TYR A 42 -13.55 -13.09 -3.98
N CYS A 43 -12.67 -13.33 -4.96
CA CYS A 43 -11.43 -12.57 -5.10
C CYS A 43 -11.66 -11.11 -5.53
N GLU A 44 -12.71 -10.81 -6.32
CA GLU A 44 -13.09 -9.42 -6.61
C GLU A 44 -13.54 -8.70 -5.32
N SER A 45 -14.36 -9.37 -4.51
CA SER A 45 -14.82 -8.85 -3.22
C SER A 45 -13.68 -8.66 -2.23
N TRP A 46 -12.76 -9.63 -2.14
CA TRP A 46 -11.56 -9.52 -1.31
C TRP A 46 -10.72 -8.31 -1.72
N ARG A 47 -10.38 -8.18 -3.00
CA ARG A 47 -9.63 -7.02 -3.54
C ARG A 47 -10.31 -5.70 -3.19
N MET A 48 -11.63 -5.60 -3.46
CA MET A 48 -12.38 -4.39 -3.16
C MET A 48 -12.34 -4.04 -1.67
N ASN A 49 -12.46 -5.03 -0.78
CA ASN A 49 -12.43 -4.79 0.66
C ASN A 49 -11.03 -4.50 1.22
N VAL A 50 -9.95 -4.89 0.51
CA VAL A 50 -8.61 -4.36 0.77
C VAL A 50 -8.56 -2.87 0.43
N GLU A 51 -9.05 -2.47 -0.75
CA GLU A 51 -9.05 -1.07 -1.16
C GLU A 51 -9.94 -0.18 -0.29
N LEU A 52 -11.11 -0.67 0.13
CA LEU A 52 -12.02 0.00 1.07
C LEU A 52 -11.50 0.02 2.51
N HIS A 53 -10.33 -0.55 2.77
CA HIS A 53 -9.71 -0.63 4.10
C HIS A 53 -10.52 -1.43 5.12
N ASN A 54 -11.38 -2.35 4.69
CA ASN A 54 -12.11 -3.27 5.56
C ASN A 54 -11.26 -4.49 5.93
N ILE A 55 -10.48 -4.99 4.97
CA ILE A 55 -9.47 -6.03 5.18
C ILE A 55 -8.14 -5.33 5.43
N ARG A 56 -7.58 -5.54 6.63
CA ARG A 56 -6.34 -4.90 7.13
C ARG A 56 -5.35 -5.96 7.56
N ASP A 57 -4.08 -5.56 7.62
CA ASP A 57 -3.00 -6.33 8.24
C ASP A 57 -2.84 -7.76 7.67
N TYR A 58 -3.25 -7.98 6.42
CA TYR A 58 -3.06 -9.27 5.76
C TYR A 58 -1.58 -9.45 5.42
N VAL A 59 -1.05 -10.65 5.71
CA VAL A 59 0.38 -10.96 5.49
C VAL A 59 0.67 -11.33 4.04
N VAL A 60 -0.28 -12.01 3.40
CA VAL A 60 -0.23 -12.43 1.99
C VAL A 60 -1.62 -12.37 1.37
N VAL A 61 -1.68 -12.23 0.05
CA VAL A 61 -2.89 -12.45 -0.74
C VAL A 61 -3.36 -13.91 -0.53
N PRO A 62 -4.67 -14.17 -0.33
CA PRO A 62 -5.20 -15.53 -0.26
C PRO A 62 -4.74 -16.35 -1.46
N GLN A 63 -4.25 -17.56 -1.24
CA GLN A 63 -3.57 -18.35 -2.28
C GLN A 63 -4.47 -18.58 -3.50
N GLU A 64 -5.75 -18.83 -3.27
CA GLU A 64 -6.76 -18.99 -4.30
C GLU A 64 -6.99 -17.72 -5.15
N CYS A 65 -6.63 -16.54 -4.62
CA CYS A 65 -6.79 -15.25 -5.28
C CYS A 65 -5.52 -14.72 -5.94
N VAL A 66 -4.36 -15.36 -5.75
CA VAL A 66 -3.07 -14.92 -6.34
C VAL A 66 -3.16 -14.75 -7.85
N ALA A 67 -3.74 -15.73 -8.55
CA ALA A 67 -3.90 -15.67 -10.01
C ALA A 67 -4.84 -14.53 -10.43
N TYR A 68 -5.91 -14.29 -9.66
CA TYR A 68 -6.83 -13.19 -9.90
C TYR A 68 -6.14 -11.82 -9.69
N ILE A 69 -5.39 -11.65 -8.61
CA ILE A 69 -4.65 -10.41 -8.31
C ILE A 69 -3.57 -10.15 -9.36
N GLY A 70 -2.80 -11.17 -9.76
CA GLY A 70 -1.83 -11.03 -10.84
C GLY A 70 -2.46 -10.62 -12.17
N LYS A 71 -3.64 -11.18 -12.50
CA LYS A 71 -4.43 -10.76 -13.67
C LYS A 71 -4.88 -9.30 -13.53
N TYR A 72 -5.39 -8.90 -12.37
CA TYR A 72 -5.81 -7.52 -12.13
C TYR A 72 -4.65 -6.53 -12.32
N MET A 73 -3.53 -6.74 -11.62
CA MET A 73 -2.36 -5.83 -11.63
C MET A 73 -1.69 -5.68 -12.99
N THR A 74 -1.94 -6.61 -13.92
CA THR A 74 -1.43 -6.56 -15.30
C THR A 74 -2.50 -6.24 -16.33
N SER A 75 -3.73 -5.97 -15.90
CA SER A 75 -4.87 -5.72 -16.78
C SER A 75 -5.08 -4.24 -17.10
N THR A 76 -5.90 -4.00 -18.14
CA THR A 76 -6.50 -2.69 -18.40
C THR A 76 -7.31 -2.16 -17.22
N GLN A 77 -7.94 -3.02 -16.40
CA GLN A 77 -8.75 -2.56 -15.28
C GLN A 77 -7.90 -1.82 -14.23
N TYR A 78 -6.71 -2.32 -13.89
CA TYR A 78 -5.79 -1.61 -12.98
C TYR A 78 -5.40 -0.23 -13.54
N LYS A 79 -5.14 -0.14 -14.85
CA LYS A 79 -4.83 1.13 -15.51
C LYS A 79 -6.02 2.10 -15.44
N VAL A 80 -7.23 1.63 -15.74
CA VAL A 80 -8.45 2.44 -15.69
C VAL A 80 -8.76 2.90 -14.26
N ASP A 81 -8.62 2.03 -13.26
CA ASP A 81 -8.80 2.37 -11.85
C ASP A 81 -7.78 3.46 -11.42
N SER A 82 -6.51 3.28 -11.81
CA SER A 82 -5.45 4.25 -11.52
C SER A 82 -5.68 5.58 -12.23
N GLU A 83 -6.07 5.56 -13.50
CA GLU A 83 -6.41 6.76 -14.27
C GLU A 83 -7.59 7.50 -13.64
N ARG A 84 -8.59 6.78 -13.12
CA ARG A 84 -9.72 7.42 -12.45
C ARG A 84 -9.27 8.18 -11.20
N THR A 85 -8.40 7.61 -10.37
CA THR A 85 -7.82 8.30 -9.22
C THR A 85 -7.10 9.59 -9.65
N ILE A 86 -6.31 9.53 -10.72
CA ILE A 86 -5.59 10.71 -11.23
C ILE A 86 -6.53 11.77 -11.81
N ASN A 87 -7.58 11.37 -12.53
CA ASN A 87 -8.60 12.28 -13.03
C ASN A 87 -9.32 13.01 -11.89
N GLU A 88 -9.58 12.32 -10.77
CA GLU A 88 -10.13 12.96 -9.56
C GLU A 88 -9.16 13.94 -8.91
N CYS A 89 -7.85 13.67 -8.96
CA CYS A 89 -6.83 14.62 -8.51
C CYS A 89 -6.85 15.90 -9.36
N ILE A 90 -6.88 15.76 -10.69
CA ILE A 90 -6.91 16.89 -11.63
C ILE A 90 -8.22 17.67 -11.49
N LEU A 91 -9.36 16.97 -11.35
CA LEU A 91 -10.64 17.60 -11.09
C LEU A 91 -10.60 18.42 -9.81
N TYR A 92 -10.14 17.83 -8.71
CA TYR A 92 -9.97 18.52 -7.43
C TYR A 92 -9.12 19.79 -7.56
N LEU A 93 -7.97 19.69 -8.21
CA LEU A 93 -7.06 20.82 -8.45
C LEU A 93 -7.70 21.93 -9.28
N SER A 94 -8.60 21.57 -10.21
CA SER A 94 -9.23 22.51 -11.14
C SER A 94 -10.48 23.18 -10.57
N THR A 95 -11.18 22.55 -9.62
CA THR A 95 -12.52 23.01 -9.19
C THR A 95 -12.65 23.31 -7.71
N ASN A 96 -11.94 22.60 -6.84
CA ASN A 96 -12.18 22.62 -5.39
C ASN A 96 -10.94 23.01 -4.58
N CYS A 97 -9.76 23.01 -5.19
CA CYS A 97 -8.52 23.38 -4.56
C CYS A 97 -8.17 24.84 -4.88
N ILE A 98 -8.23 25.70 -3.87
CA ILE A 98 -7.71 27.07 -3.99
C ILE A 98 -6.21 27.03 -3.67
N LEU A 99 -5.39 27.37 -4.67
CA LEU A 99 -3.96 27.58 -4.54
C LEU A 99 -3.69 29.07 -4.30
N GLU A 100 -2.91 29.37 -3.28
CA GLU A 100 -2.57 30.76 -2.91
C GLU A 100 -1.43 31.31 -3.78
N ASN A 101 -0.67 30.43 -4.45
CA ASN A 101 0.43 30.78 -5.36
C ASN A 101 1.56 31.61 -4.71
N ASP A 102 1.68 31.59 -3.38
CA ASP A 102 2.79 32.19 -2.61
C ASP A 102 4.03 31.28 -2.49
N GLY A 103 4.03 30.15 -3.23
CA GLY A 103 5.09 29.14 -3.20
C GLY A 103 5.04 28.16 -2.02
N LYS A 104 3.98 28.17 -1.21
CA LYS A 104 3.81 27.27 -0.05
C LYS A 104 2.77 26.16 -0.24
N ASP A 105 2.03 26.13 -1.34
CA ASP A 105 1.14 24.99 -1.64
C ASP A 105 1.97 23.77 -2.01
N ALA A 106 1.67 22.65 -1.37
CA ALA A 106 2.45 21.43 -1.43
C ALA A 106 1.60 20.20 -1.73
N TRP A 107 2.15 19.29 -2.51
CA TRP A 107 1.61 17.96 -2.78
C TRP A 107 2.61 16.89 -2.36
N ILE A 108 2.12 15.85 -1.69
CA ILE A 108 2.94 14.72 -1.25
C ILE A 108 2.62 13.49 -2.10
N PHE A 109 3.68 12.83 -2.57
CA PHE A 109 3.61 11.53 -3.23
C PHE A 109 4.33 10.47 -2.39
N ASP A 110 3.72 9.30 -2.27
CA ASP A 110 4.46 8.06 -2.06
C ASP A 110 5.25 7.66 -3.32
N ILE A 111 6.16 6.69 -3.23
CA ILE A 111 6.99 6.26 -4.36
C ILE A 111 6.60 4.88 -4.87
N ASP A 112 6.67 3.85 -4.04
CA ASP A 112 6.47 2.47 -4.48
C ASP A 112 4.99 2.24 -4.85
N ASP A 113 4.74 1.70 -6.05
CA ASP A 113 3.43 1.54 -6.69
C ASP A 113 2.57 2.82 -6.80
N THR A 114 3.16 3.97 -6.49
CA THR A 114 2.56 5.30 -6.70
C THR A 114 3.25 6.03 -7.84
N LEU A 115 4.59 6.06 -7.87
CA LEU A 115 5.40 6.61 -8.95
C LEU A 115 6.19 5.50 -9.68
N LEU A 116 6.76 4.56 -8.91
CA LEU A 116 7.57 3.45 -9.41
C LEU A 116 6.85 2.13 -9.16
N SER A 117 6.46 1.44 -10.23
CA SER A 117 5.77 0.16 -10.11
C SER A 117 6.70 -0.97 -9.66
N SER A 118 6.28 -1.69 -8.63
CA SER A 118 6.91 -2.91 -8.11
C SER A 118 6.31 -4.19 -8.72
N VAL A 119 5.28 -4.07 -9.58
CA VAL A 119 4.64 -5.21 -10.28
C VAL A 119 5.65 -6.16 -10.96
N PRO A 120 6.74 -5.70 -11.60
CA PRO A 120 7.74 -6.62 -12.17
C PRO A 120 8.42 -7.53 -11.12
N TYR A 121 8.64 -7.04 -9.91
CA TYR A 121 9.14 -7.84 -8.78
C TYR A 121 8.08 -8.84 -8.33
N TYR A 122 6.88 -8.36 -8.04
CA TYR A 122 5.79 -9.19 -7.53
C TYR A 122 5.34 -10.26 -8.52
N LYS A 123 5.43 -10.01 -9.83
CA LYS A 123 5.17 -11.01 -10.87
C LYS A 123 6.05 -12.26 -10.73
N LYS A 124 7.30 -12.09 -10.28
CA LYS A 124 8.24 -13.21 -10.03
C LYS A 124 8.11 -13.79 -8.62
N ASN A 125 7.41 -13.10 -7.73
CA ASN A 125 7.26 -13.44 -6.32
C ASN A 125 5.81 -13.74 -5.93
N GLY A 126 4.99 -14.16 -6.90
CA GLY A 126 3.63 -14.67 -6.64
C GLY A 126 2.58 -13.59 -6.35
N PHE A 127 2.76 -12.37 -6.87
CA PHE A 127 1.77 -11.26 -6.79
C PHE A 127 1.21 -11.01 -5.37
N GLY A 128 2.04 -11.17 -4.35
CA GLY A 128 1.64 -11.00 -2.94
C GLY A 128 1.23 -12.28 -2.22
N GLY A 129 1.18 -13.42 -2.92
CA GLY A 129 0.90 -14.73 -2.33
C GLY A 129 2.04 -15.27 -1.47
N ASN A 130 3.26 -14.77 -1.63
CA ASN A 130 4.39 -15.15 -0.79
C ASN A 130 4.68 -14.06 0.23
N LYS A 131 5.09 -14.47 1.44
CA LYS A 131 5.56 -13.53 2.46
C LYS A 131 6.71 -12.72 1.90
N LEU A 132 6.66 -11.40 2.07
CA LEU A 132 7.68 -10.50 1.55
C LEU A 132 9.05 -10.81 2.16
N ASN A 133 10.02 -11.08 1.30
CA ASN A 133 11.43 -11.02 1.64
C ASN A 133 11.92 -9.59 1.37
N VAL A 134 12.13 -8.83 2.45
CA VAL A 134 12.53 -7.42 2.37
C VAL A 134 13.91 -7.27 1.72
N THR A 135 14.90 -8.09 2.08
CA THR A 135 16.23 -8.04 1.48
C THR A 135 16.18 -8.25 -0.04
N SER A 136 15.43 -9.25 -0.50
CA SER A 136 15.22 -9.50 -1.94
C SER A 136 14.54 -8.31 -2.65
N LEU A 137 13.60 -7.63 -1.98
CA LEU A 137 12.96 -6.44 -2.54
C LEU A 137 13.93 -5.26 -2.61
N GLU A 138 14.71 -5.01 -1.55
CA GLU A 138 15.72 -3.95 -1.52
C GLU A 138 16.82 -4.21 -2.56
N ASP A 139 17.27 -5.45 -2.72
CA ASP A 139 18.20 -5.87 -3.78
C ASP A 139 17.62 -5.60 -5.17
N TRP A 140 16.32 -5.82 -5.38
CA TRP A 140 15.65 -5.48 -6.64
C TRP A 140 15.54 -3.95 -6.84
N MET A 141 15.19 -3.20 -5.79
CA MET A 141 15.09 -1.74 -5.83
C MET A 141 16.44 -1.09 -6.14
N SER A 142 17.53 -1.63 -5.59
CA SER A 142 18.90 -1.16 -5.83
C SER A 142 19.31 -1.19 -7.31
N GLN A 143 18.65 -2.03 -8.12
CA GLN A 143 18.91 -2.14 -9.55
C GLN A 143 18.26 -1.02 -10.38
N GLY A 144 17.37 -0.20 -9.81
CA GLY A 144 16.73 0.91 -10.51
C GLY A 144 15.94 0.51 -11.76
N LYS A 145 15.19 -0.61 -11.66
CA LYS A 145 14.42 -1.21 -12.77
C LYS A 145 12.90 -1.05 -12.65
N GLY A 146 12.43 -0.28 -11.67
CA GLY A 146 11.00 0.05 -11.57
C GLY A 146 10.54 0.84 -12.79
N THR A 147 9.33 0.57 -13.27
CA THR A 147 8.71 1.30 -14.39
C THR A 147 7.85 2.44 -13.84
N ALA A 148 7.64 3.50 -14.62
CA ALA A 148 6.70 4.54 -14.22
C ALA A 148 5.29 3.99 -14.04
N VAL A 149 4.60 4.46 -13.00
CA VAL A 149 3.14 4.45 -12.96
C VAL A 149 2.66 5.61 -13.86
N GLU A 150 2.38 5.30 -15.12
CA GLU A 150 2.19 6.29 -16.20
C GLU A 150 1.16 7.39 -15.86
N HIS A 151 0.04 7.04 -15.23
CA HIS A 151 -0.98 8.02 -14.87
C HIS A 151 -0.48 8.99 -13.77
N SER A 152 0.33 8.51 -12.82
CA SER A 152 0.92 9.37 -11.78
C SER A 152 1.95 10.36 -12.36
N LEU A 153 2.64 9.99 -13.44
CA LEU A 153 3.52 10.91 -14.18
C LEU A 153 2.74 12.09 -14.77
N LYS A 154 1.51 11.86 -15.25
CA LYS A 154 0.61 12.93 -15.72
C LYS A 154 0.30 13.92 -14.58
N LEU A 155 -0.09 13.42 -13.40
CA LEU A 155 -0.37 14.27 -12.24
C LEU A 155 0.86 15.04 -11.77
N PHE A 156 1.99 14.36 -11.67
CA PHE A 156 3.26 14.95 -11.23
C PHE A 156 3.65 16.14 -12.12
N ASN A 157 3.60 15.97 -13.44
CA ASN A 157 3.89 17.05 -14.39
C ASN A 157 2.84 18.16 -14.37
N HIS A 158 1.57 17.83 -14.17
CA HIS A 158 0.51 18.82 -14.01
C HIS A 158 0.76 19.72 -12.78
N LEU A 159 1.07 19.12 -11.62
CA LEU A 159 1.40 19.85 -10.39
C LEU A 159 2.64 20.75 -10.56
N LYS A 160 3.68 20.27 -11.26
CA LYS A 160 4.84 21.09 -11.62
C LYS A 160 4.43 22.31 -12.44
N GLY A 161 3.56 22.14 -13.43
CA GLY A 161 3.05 23.23 -14.25
C GLY A 161 2.25 24.28 -13.46
N LEU A 162 1.60 23.86 -12.37
CA LEU A 162 0.89 24.74 -11.43
C LEU A 162 1.81 25.42 -10.40
N GLY A 163 3.12 25.11 -10.38
CA GLY A 163 4.05 25.65 -9.39
C GLY A 163 3.89 25.07 -7.96
N VAL A 164 3.09 24.01 -7.81
CA VAL A 164 2.90 23.31 -6.52
C VAL A 164 4.20 22.63 -6.12
N LYS A 165 4.57 22.75 -4.84
CA LYS A 165 5.78 22.12 -4.30
C LYS A 165 5.56 20.62 -4.14
N ILE A 166 6.44 19.81 -4.72
CA ILE A 166 6.28 18.35 -4.70
C ILE A 166 7.26 17.73 -3.71
N PHE A 167 6.73 16.99 -2.75
CA PHE A 167 7.49 16.23 -1.77
C PHE A 167 7.29 14.73 -2.00
N LEU A 168 8.40 13.99 -2.10
CA LEU A 168 8.38 12.54 -2.19
C LEU A 168 8.69 11.97 -0.82
N VAL A 169 7.77 11.19 -0.26
CA VAL A 169 7.90 10.60 1.08
C VAL A 169 7.70 9.09 0.99
N SER A 170 8.77 8.32 1.15
CA SER A 170 8.77 6.87 0.95
C SER A 170 9.30 6.13 2.16
N SER A 171 8.77 4.91 2.36
CA SER A 171 9.24 3.98 3.39
C SER A 171 10.53 3.23 2.99
N ARG A 172 11.09 3.48 1.80
CA ARG A 172 12.44 3.00 1.45
C ARG A 172 13.45 3.53 2.46
N ARG A 173 14.50 2.75 2.72
CA ARG A 173 15.60 3.14 3.59
C ARG A 173 16.60 4.03 2.87
N GLU A 174 17.28 4.90 3.62
CA GLU A 174 18.26 5.87 3.10
C GLU A 174 19.36 5.25 2.21
N HIS A 175 19.78 4.01 2.47
CA HIS A 175 20.78 3.35 1.63
C HIS A 175 20.34 3.14 0.17
N LEU A 176 19.02 3.19 -0.12
CA LEU A 176 18.46 3.09 -1.47
C LEU A 176 18.33 4.45 -2.17
N ARG A 177 18.77 5.56 -1.56
CA ARG A 177 18.56 6.91 -2.08
C ARG A 177 19.06 7.08 -3.51
N SER A 178 20.31 6.71 -3.80
CA SER A 178 20.89 6.87 -5.14
C SER A 178 20.09 6.11 -6.19
N ALA A 179 19.87 4.81 -5.96
CA ALA A 179 19.10 3.96 -6.88
C ALA A 179 17.66 4.47 -7.09
N THR A 180 17.05 5.03 -6.04
CA THR A 180 15.70 5.61 -6.12
C THR A 180 15.68 6.87 -6.98
N VAL A 181 16.64 7.79 -6.79
CA VAL A 181 16.77 9.01 -7.60
C VAL A 181 17.04 8.66 -9.06
N ASP A 182 18.00 7.76 -9.32
CA ASP A 182 18.36 7.35 -10.68
C ASP A 182 17.17 6.70 -11.39
N ASN A 183 16.39 5.87 -10.69
CA ASN A 183 15.20 5.25 -11.26
C ASN A 183 14.08 6.28 -11.55
N LEU A 184 13.82 7.21 -10.64
CA LEU A 184 12.81 8.26 -10.84
C LEU A 184 13.14 9.10 -12.07
N VAL A 185 14.39 9.58 -12.17
CA VAL A 185 14.85 10.39 -13.31
C VAL A 185 14.78 9.61 -14.61
N LYS A 186 15.20 8.33 -14.59
CA LYS A 186 15.15 7.44 -15.76
C LYS A 186 13.74 7.24 -16.32
N VAL A 187 12.72 7.37 -15.48
CA VAL A 187 11.31 7.23 -15.88
C VAL A 187 10.55 8.56 -15.80
N ASP A 188 11.27 9.66 -16.08
CA ASP A 188 10.77 11.03 -16.29
C ASP A 188 10.15 11.73 -15.08
N PHE A 189 10.31 11.19 -13.87
CA PHE A 189 10.05 11.95 -12.65
C PHE A 189 11.31 12.75 -12.30
N TYR A 190 11.22 14.08 -12.32
CA TYR A 190 12.29 14.99 -11.89
C TYR A 190 11.74 16.36 -11.52
N GLY A 191 12.49 17.13 -10.72
CA GLY A 191 12.08 18.48 -10.29
C GLY A 191 11.15 18.47 -9.07
N TRP A 192 11.19 17.42 -8.25
CA TRP A 192 10.61 17.45 -6.90
C TRP A 192 11.43 18.39 -5.99
N ASN A 193 10.81 18.89 -4.92
CA ASN A 193 11.45 19.78 -3.96
C ASN A 193 12.27 19.05 -2.90
N SER A 194 11.79 17.90 -2.42
CA SER A 194 12.54 17.05 -1.49
C SER A 194 12.17 15.58 -1.64
N LEU A 195 13.15 14.72 -1.39
CA LEU A 195 13.00 13.28 -1.27
C LEU A 195 13.33 12.89 0.17
N ILE A 196 12.33 12.42 0.91
CA ILE A 196 12.43 11.99 2.29
C ILE A 196 12.28 10.46 2.34
N LEU A 197 13.34 9.77 2.77
CA LEU A 197 13.38 8.33 2.99
C LEU A 197 13.54 8.06 4.49
N ARG A 198 13.43 6.80 4.90
CA ARG A 198 13.58 6.40 6.30
C ARG A 198 15.05 6.28 6.67
N ASP A 199 15.44 7.01 7.70
CA ASP A 199 16.75 6.88 8.34
C ASP A 199 16.75 5.76 9.40
N GLN A 200 17.87 5.64 10.11
CA GLN A 200 18.04 4.64 11.15
C GLN A 200 17.14 4.89 12.38
N GLU A 201 16.87 6.16 12.72
CA GLU A 201 16.03 6.54 13.86
C GLU A 201 14.56 6.19 13.59
N ASP A 202 14.18 6.16 12.31
CA ASP A 202 12.85 5.80 11.87
C ASP A 202 12.59 4.29 11.84
N GLU A 203 13.60 3.40 11.93
CA GLU A 203 13.44 1.94 11.73
C GLU A 203 12.36 1.28 12.60
N CYS A 204 12.18 1.78 13.83
CA CYS A 204 11.19 1.25 14.77
C CYS A 204 9.76 1.80 14.54
N LYS A 205 9.59 2.81 13.68
CA LYS A 205 8.28 3.40 13.38
C LYS A 205 7.55 2.57 12.33
N ASN A 206 6.23 2.49 12.42
CA ASN A 206 5.43 2.01 11.29
C ASN A 206 5.41 3.09 10.18
N ALA A 207 4.95 2.72 8.98
CA ALA A 207 4.98 3.64 7.84
C ALA A 207 4.08 4.85 8.07
N GLN A 208 2.90 4.65 8.66
CA GLN A 208 1.94 5.72 8.92
C GLN A 208 2.51 6.78 9.87
N THR A 209 3.10 6.38 10.99
CA THR A 209 3.69 7.28 11.99
C THR A 209 4.82 8.08 11.38
N PHE A 210 5.76 7.42 10.68
CA PHE A 210 6.84 8.11 9.98
C PHE A 210 6.30 9.16 9.00
N LYS A 211 5.37 8.78 8.12
CA LYS A 211 4.83 9.69 7.10
C LYS A 211 4.01 10.83 7.71
N ALA A 212 3.28 10.59 8.80
CA ALA A 212 2.56 11.61 9.54
C ALA A 212 3.51 12.64 10.19
N GLU A 213 4.63 12.20 10.76
CA GLU A 213 5.64 13.09 11.31
C GLU A 213 6.27 13.97 10.22
N ILE A 214 6.56 13.42 9.04
CA ILE A 214 7.05 14.21 7.90
C ILE A 214 6.02 15.26 7.48
N ARG A 215 4.73 14.92 7.42
CA ARG A 215 3.67 15.91 7.15
C ARG A 215 3.65 17.02 8.19
N SER A 216 3.78 16.67 9.47
CA SER A 216 3.85 17.65 10.56
C SER A 216 5.06 18.59 10.40
N LYS A 217 6.24 18.04 10.08
CA LYS A 217 7.45 18.83 9.80
C LYS A 217 7.24 19.79 8.63
N LEU A 218 6.67 19.33 7.51
CA LEU A 218 6.38 20.19 6.34
C LEU A 218 5.40 21.32 6.68
N ILE A 219 4.34 21.04 7.45
CA ILE A 219 3.39 22.07 7.89
C ILE A 219 4.08 23.08 8.82
N SER A 220 4.95 22.62 9.73
CA SER A 220 5.71 23.51 10.62
C SER A 220 6.68 24.44 9.87
N GLN A 221 7.13 24.01 8.68
CA GLN A 221 7.92 24.84 7.75
C GLN A 221 7.07 25.84 6.95
N GLY A 222 5.74 25.85 7.16
CA GLY A 222 4.81 26.77 6.54
C GLY A 222 4.15 26.25 5.26
N TYR A 223 4.38 25.00 4.86
CA TYR A 223 3.71 24.43 3.70
C TYR A 223 2.24 24.12 3.98
N ARG A 224 1.39 24.37 2.98
CA ARG A 224 0.00 23.93 2.95
C ARG A 224 -0.10 22.68 2.11
N ILE A 225 -0.29 21.53 2.75
CA ILE A 225 -0.42 20.25 2.04
C ILE A 225 -1.81 20.19 1.42
N VAL A 226 -1.93 20.62 0.16
CA VAL A 226 -3.21 20.69 -0.57
C VAL A 226 -3.66 19.32 -1.07
N GLY A 227 -2.73 18.38 -1.25
CA GLY A 227 -3.07 17.01 -1.62
C GLY A 227 -1.99 16.02 -1.23
N ILE A 228 -2.41 14.77 -1.05
CA ILE A 228 -1.52 13.63 -0.86
C ILE A 228 -2.04 12.42 -1.64
N ILE A 229 -1.13 11.67 -2.26
CA ILE A 229 -1.45 10.45 -2.99
C ILE A 229 -0.48 9.32 -2.65
N GLY A 230 -1.03 8.12 -2.48
CA GLY A 230 -0.27 6.89 -2.27
C GLY A 230 -1.09 5.66 -2.61
N ASP A 231 -0.44 4.50 -2.69
CA ASP A 231 -1.05 3.20 -2.95
C ASP A 231 -1.41 2.44 -1.66
N GLN A 232 -1.03 2.96 -0.49
CA GLN A 232 -1.35 2.41 0.83
C GLN A 232 -2.09 3.43 1.69
N TRP A 233 -2.95 2.96 2.59
CA TRP A 233 -3.63 3.81 3.56
C TRP A 233 -2.65 4.46 4.54
N SER A 234 -1.62 3.73 4.98
CA SER A 234 -0.51 4.28 5.79
C SER A 234 0.24 5.42 5.12
N SER A 235 0.17 5.56 3.78
CA SER A 235 0.76 6.69 3.07
C SER A 235 -0.04 7.98 3.19
N ILE A 236 -1.35 7.89 3.42
CA ILE A 236 -2.29 9.02 3.32
C ILE A 236 -3.06 9.31 4.62
N GLU A 237 -3.09 8.36 5.55
CA GLU A 237 -3.72 8.48 6.87
C GLU A 237 -2.76 8.98 7.95
N GLY A 238 -3.33 9.41 9.08
CA GLY A 238 -2.62 9.98 10.24
C GLY A 238 -2.70 11.51 10.30
N LEU A 239 -2.54 12.05 11.50
CA LEU A 239 -2.58 13.49 11.74
C LEU A 239 -1.17 14.10 11.78
N PRO A 240 -0.96 15.31 11.23
CA PRO A 240 -1.93 16.10 10.46
C PRO A 240 -2.21 15.50 9.07
N SER A 241 -3.43 15.67 8.56
CA SER A 241 -3.83 15.25 7.23
C SER A 241 -3.57 16.33 6.17
N ALA A 242 -3.51 15.94 4.90
CA ALA A 242 -3.63 16.88 3.79
C ALA A 242 -5.05 17.43 3.67
N LYS A 243 -5.26 18.47 2.84
CA LYS A 243 -6.63 18.95 2.52
C LYS A 243 -7.47 17.89 1.80
N ARG A 244 -6.85 17.06 0.94
CA ARG A 244 -7.49 15.89 0.32
C ARG A 244 -6.50 14.75 0.12
N SER A 245 -6.96 13.53 0.38
CA SER A 245 -6.18 12.29 0.21
C SER A 245 -6.71 11.50 -0.99
N PHE A 246 -5.81 10.87 -1.73
CA PHE A 246 -6.12 10.03 -2.89
C PHE A 246 -5.40 8.69 -2.78
N LYS A 247 -6.13 7.60 -3.03
CA LYS A 247 -5.63 6.22 -2.92
C LYS A 247 -5.55 5.60 -4.32
N LEU A 248 -4.37 5.15 -4.71
CA LEU A 248 -4.19 4.27 -5.86
C LEU A 248 -4.44 2.81 -5.46
N PRO A 249 -4.95 1.96 -6.36
CA PRO A 249 -5.20 0.56 -6.04
C PRO A 249 -3.88 -0.20 -5.86
N ASN A 250 -3.77 -0.98 -4.78
CA ASN A 250 -2.69 -1.95 -4.61
C ASN A 250 -3.10 -3.10 -3.67
N PRO A 251 -3.60 -4.21 -4.22
CA PRO A 251 -3.96 -5.39 -3.46
C PRO A 251 -2.81 -6.41 -3.30
N MET A 252 -1.59 -6.11 -3.76
CA MET A 252 -0.47 -7.07 -3.70
C MET A 252 0.12 -7.19 -2.29
N TYR A 253 0.04 -6.12 -1.49
CA TYR A 253 0.59 -6.08 -0.14
C TYR A 253 -0.11 -5.03 0.71
N TYR A 254 0.03 -5.17 2.03
CA TYR A 254 -0.45 -4.22 3.01
C TYR A 254 0.72 -3.62 3.80
N VAL A 255 0.69 -2.32 4.03
CA VAL A 255 1.64 -1.62 4.90
C VAL A 255 0.87 -0.84 5.96
N ALA A 256 1.17 -1.12 7.23
CA ALA A 256 0.67 -0.38 8.39
C ALA A 256 1.55 0.84 8.73
#